data_AF-A0A943N8Z5-F1
#
_entry.id   AF-A0A943N8Z5-F1
#
_cell.length_a   1.000
_cell.length_b   1.000
_cell.length_c   1.000
_cell.angle_alpha   90.00
_cell.angle_beta   90.00
_cell.angle_gamma   90.00
#
_symmetry.space_group_name_H-M   'P 1'
#
loop_
_entity.id
_entity.type
_entity.pdbx_description
1 polymer ?
#
loop_
_entity_poly.entity_id
_entity_poly.type
_entity_poly.pdbx_seq_one_letter_code
_entity_poly.pdbx_strand_id
1 'polypeptide(L)' 'MLTIGGFMANRMLERRTYKLIYVDEILACADEFSLDPCLVAAVIHTESSNRAAVVSPKGAIGLMQIMPSTGEWIAGKLGM' A
#
# COMPACT_ATOMS: atom_id res chain seq x y z
N MET A 1 7.38 -24.73 -8.91
CA MET A 1 6.41 -25.14 -7.89
C MET A 1 6.97 -24.75 -6.51
N LEU A 2 7.01 -23.46 -6.21
CA LEU A 2 7.85 -22.91 -5.12
C LEU A 2 7.19 -21.66 -4.52
N THR A 3 5.99 -21.77 -3.93
CA THR A 3 5.27 -20.56 -3.46
C THR A 3 4.31 -20.76 -2.28
N ILE A 4 4.38 -21.88 -1.53
CA ILE A 4 3.62 -21.98 -0.27
C ILE A 4 4.52 -21.69 0.93
N GLY A 5 5.72 -22.28 0.98
CA GLY A 5 6.68 -22.05 2.07
C GLY A 5 7.20 -20.61 2.14
N GLY A 6 7.48 -19.99 0.99
CA GLY A 6 7.88 -18.58 0.92
C GLY A 6 6.78 -17.60 1.35
N PHE A 7 5.53 -17.90 0.99
CA PHE A 7 4.36 -17.11 1.39
C PHE A 7 4.11 -17.18 2.90
N MET A 8 4.22 -18.38 3.50
CA MET A 8 4.06 -18.56 4.95
C MET A 8 5.21 -17.94 5.75
N ALA A 9 6.45 -18.07 5.28
CA ALA A 9 7.62 -17.44 5.92
C ALA A 9 7.54 -15.91 5.86
N ASN A 10 7.06 -15.34 4.75
CA ASN A 10 6.85 -13.90 4.61
C ASN A 10 5.81 -13.38 5.62
N ARG A 11 4.65 -14.03 5.76
CA ARG A 11 3.64 -13.67 6.76
C ARG A 11 4.15 -13.75 8.20
N MET A 12 5.06 -14.68 8.49
CA MET A 12 5.67 -14.80 9.83
C MET A 12 6.71 -13.71 10.11
N LEU A 13 7.44 -13.25 9.08
CA LEU A 13 8.40 -12.14 9.19
C LEU A 13 7.69 -10.78 9.29
N GLU A 14 6.60 -10.57 8.56
CA GLU A 14 5.79 -9.33 8.58
C GLU A 14 5.27 -8.97 9.98
N ARG A 15 4.91 -9.97 10.79
CA ARG A 15 4.49 -9.76 12.20
C ARG A 15 5.56 -9.10 13.08
N ARG A 16 6.84 -9.18 12.71
CA ARG A 16 7.94 -8.56 13.49
C ARG A 16 8.35 -7.18 12.96
N THR A 17 7.87 -6.77 11.79
CA THR A 17 8.35 -5.58 11.09
C THR A 17 7.24 -4.59 10.74
N TYR A 18 6.09 -4.66 11.44
CA TYR A 18 5.03 -3.64 11.35
C TYR A 18 5.49 -2.31 11.94
N LYS A 19 6.49 -1.72 11.28
CA LYS A 19 6.95 -0.37 11.50
C LYS A 19 5.96 0.50 10.73
N LEU A 20 5.16 1.26 11.47
CA LEU A 20 4.37 2.33 10.88
C LEU A 20 5.34 3.36 10.30
N ILE A 21 5.39 3.40 8.96
CA ILE A 21 6.13 4.37 8.15
C ILE A 21 5.07 5.20 7.43
N TYR A 22 5.37 6.46 7.15
CA TYR A 22 4.43 7.43 6.57
C TYR A 22 3.26 7.77 7.49
N VAL A 23 3.52 7.86 8.80
CA VAL A 23 2.46 8.08 9.80
C VAL A 23 1.72 9.39 9.53
N ASP A 24 2.46 10.46 9.25
CA ASP A 24 1.87 11.78 9.04
C ASP A 24 1.01 11.80 7.76
N GLU A 25 1.49 11.18 6.68
CA GLU A 25 0.75 11.07 5.42
C GLU A 25 -0.48 10.16 5.54
N ILE A 26 -0.36 9.05 6.29
CA ILE A 26 -1.48 8.14 6.56
C ILE A 26 -2.54 8.84 7.40
N LEU A 27 -2.15 9.57 8.45
CA LEU A 27 -3.09 10.31 9.31
C LEU A 27 -3.78 11.43 8.52
N ALA A 28 -3.04 12.20 7.72
CA ALA A 28 -3.61 13.26 6.90
C ALA A 28 -4.62 12.73 5.88
N CYS A 29 -4.26 11.67 5.15
CA CYS A 29 -5.15 11.05 4.16
C CYS A 29 -6.37 10.39 4.83
N ALA A 30 -6.17 9.70 5.96
CA ALA A 30 -7.26 9.08 6.71
C ALA A 30 -8.26 10.13 7.23
N ASP A 31 -7.78 11.28 7.71
CA ASP A 31 -8.64 12.38 8.15
C ASP A 31 -9.42 12.98 6.96
N GLU A 32 -8.73 13.29 5.86
CA GLU A 32 -9.32 13.87 4.64
C GLU A 32 -10.48 13.01 4.09
N PHE A 33 -10.29 11.69 4.05
CA PHE A 33 -11.28 10.76 3.51
C PHE A 33 -12.14 10.07 4.59
N SER A 34 -12.04 10.49 5.86
CA SER A 34 -12.79 9.91 6.99
C SER A 34 -12.66 8.38 7.10
N LEU A 35 -11.42 7.89 6.97
CA LEU A 35 -11.05 6.47 7.07
C LEU A 35 -10.34 6.17 8.39
N ASP A 36 -10.31 4.89 8.78
CA ASP A 36 -9.44 4.42 9.85
C ASP A 36 -7.97 4.45 9.38
N PRO A 37 -7.04 5.16 10.06
CA PRO A 37 -5.62 5.14 9.73
C PRO A 37 -5.02 3.73 9.69
N CYS A 38 -5.50 2.82 10.55
CA CYS A 38 -5.06 1.44 10.56
C CYS A 38 -5.46 0.70 9.27
N LEU A 39 -6.61 1.05 8.68
CA LEU A 39 -7.05 0.48 7.41
C LEU A 39 -6.11 0.93 6.29
N VAL A 40 -5.80 2.22 6.21
CA VAL A 40 -4.88 2.77 5.21
C VAL A 40 -3.50 2.12 5.33
N ALA A 41 -2.97 2.04 6.56
CA ALA A 41 -1.70 1.37 6.84
C ALA A 41 -1.72 -0.12 6.45
N ALA A 42 -2.81 -0.83 6.74
CA ALA A 42 -2.97 -2.23 6.37
C ALA A 42 -2.97 -2.44 4.85
N VAL A 43 -3.64 -1.57 4.09
CA VAL A 43 -3.64 -1.61 2.62
C VAL A 43 -2.24 -1.36 2.08
N ILE A 44 -1.56 -0.30 2.51
CA ILE A 44 -0.19 0.01 2.08
C ILE A 44 0.76 -1.17 2.35
N HIS A 45 0.67 -1.76 3.54
CA HIS A 45 1.49 -2.91 3.90
C HIS A 45 1.19 -4.13 3.02
N THR A 46 -0.09 -4.41 2.76
CA THR A 46 -0.53 -5.54 1.93
C THR A 46 -0.05 -5.39 0.48
N GLU A 47 -0.12 -4.18 -0.08
CA GLU A 47 0.18 -3.95 -1.48
C GLU A 47 1.68 -3.84 -1.77
N SER A 48 2.45 -3.19 -0.89
CA SER A 48 3.87 -2.88 -1.18
C SER A 48 4.86 -3.30 -0.09
N SER A 49 4.37 -3.75 1.05
CA SER A 49 5.16 -3.89 2.29
C SER A 49 5.84 -2.57 2.67
N ASN A 50 5.12 -1.45 2.54
CA ASN A 50 5.57 -0.08 2.85
C ASN A 50 6.69 0.45 1.93
N ARG A 51 6.85 -0.08 0.71
CA ARG A 51 7.89 0.33 -0.24
C ARG A 51 7.34 1.26 -1.31
N ALA A 52 7.68 2.55 -1.22
CA ALA A 52 7.11 3.60 -2.08
C ALA A 52 7.54 3.53 -3.56
N ALA A 53 8.70 2.92 -3.88
CA ALA A 53 9.24 2.90 -5.24
C ALA A 53 8.96 1.58 -6.02
N VAL A 54 7.99 0.78 -5.57
CA VAL A 54 7.71 -0.52 -6.18
C VAL A 54 6.81 -0.38 -7.40
N VAL A 55 7.21 -1.07 -8.47
CA VAL A 55 6.39 -1.26 -9.67
C VAL A 55 6.14 -2.76 -9.84
N SER A 56 4.87 -3.17 -9.95
CA SER A 56 4.52 -4.57 -10.20
C SER A 56 4.83 -4.98 -11.65
N PRO A 57 4.97 -6.29 -11.93
CA PRO A 57 5.11 -6.77 -13.31
C PRO A 57 3.96 -6.37 -14.25
N LYS A 58 2.79 -6.05 -13.69
CA LYS A 58 1.61 -5.60 -14.43
C LYS A 58 1.53 -4.07 -14.56
N GLY A 59 2.47 -3.33 -13.95
CA GLY A 59 2.55 -1.87 -14.04
C GLY A 59 1.86 -1.10 -12.92
N ALA A 60 1.46 -1.75 -11.82
CA ALA A 60 0.94 -1.08 -10.63
C ALA A 60 2.08 -0.35 -9.88
N ILE A 61 1.82 0.83 -9.32
CA ILE A 61 2.88 1.72 -8.82
C ILE A 61 2.64 2.12 -7.36
N GLY A 62 3.73 2.17 -6.58
CA GLY A 62 3.80 2.90 -5.33
C GLY A 62 3.27 2.15 -4.11
N LEU A 63 3.01 2.89 -3.04
CA LEU A 63 2.62 2.35 -1.73
C LEU A 63 1.36 1.50 -1.76
N MET A 64 0.37 1.91 -2.55
CA MET A 64 -0.93 1.25 -2.67
C MET A 64 -1.08 0.49 -4.00
N GLN A 65 0.00 0.33 -4.77
CA GLN A 65 0.01 -0.37 -6.06
C GLN A 65 -1.17 0.04 -6.96
N ILE A 66 -1.31 1.35 -7.20
CA ILE A 66 -2.35 1.89 -8.07
C ILE A 66 -1.92 1.72 -9.53
N MET A 67 -2.84 1.27 -10.39
CA MET A 67 -2.60 1.24 -11.84
C MET A 67 -2.58 2.67 -12.41
N PRO A 68 -1.70 3.00 -13.36
CA PRO A 68 -1.62 4.35 -13.93
C PRO A 68 -2.97 4.89 -14.44
N SER A 69 -3.72 4.07 -15.18
CA SER A 69 -5.05 4.43 -15.67
C SER A 69 -6.06 4.71 -14.54
N THR A 70 -5.97 3.98 -13.43
CA THR A 70 -6.78 4.24 -12.24
C THR A 70 -6.35 5.53 -11.56
N GLY A 71 -5.04 5.80 -11.49
CA GLY A 71 -4.48 7.04 -10.94
C GLY A 71 -4.94 8.27 -11.72
N GLU A 72 -4.87 8.22 -13.06
CA GLU A 72 -5.38 9.27 -13.95
C GLU A 72 -6.88 9.52 -13.74
N TRP A 73 -7.67 8.44 -13.63
CA TRP A 73 -9.09 8.55 -13.36
C TRP A 73 -9.39 9.18 -12.00
N ILE A 74 -8.66 8.80 -10.94
CA ILE A 74 -8.80 9.40 -9.59
C ILE A 74 -8.40 10.88 -9.62
N ALA A 75 -7.28 11.23 -10.25
CA ALA A 75 -6.82 12.62 -10.35
C ALA A 75 -7.89 13.51 -11.01
N GLY A 76 -8.51 13.04 -12.08
CA GLY A 76 -9.63 13.75 -12.72
C GLY A 76 -10.87 13.91 -11.83
N LYS A 77 -11.10 13.00 -10.87
CA LYS A 77 -12.20 13.11 -9.88
C LYS A 77 -11.87 14.08 -8.75
N LEU A 78 -10.60 14.17 -8.37
CA LEU A 78 -10.11 15.07 -7.33
C LEU A 78 -9.77 16.47 -7.85
N GLY A 79 -9.73 16.67 -9.16
CA GLY A 79 -9.38 17.95 -9.77
C GLY A 79 -7.88 18.27 -9.69
N MET A 80 -7.04 17.24 -9.71
CA MET A 80 -5.58 17.32 -9.67
C MET A 80 -4.96 17.38 -11.07
#